data_AF-A0A973GZZ2-F1
#
_entry.id   AF-A0A973GZZ2-F1
#
_cell.length_a   1.000
_cell.length_b   1.000
_cell.length_c   1.000
_cell.angle_alpha   90.00
_cell.angle_beta   90.00
_cell.angle_gamma   90.00
#
_symmetry.space_group_name_H-M   'P 1'
#
loop_
_entity.id
_entity.type
_entity.pdbx_description
1 polymer ?
#
loop_
_entity_poly.entity_id
_entity_poly.type
_entity_poly.pdbx_seq_one_letter_code
_entity_poly.pdbx_strand_id
1 'polypeptide(L)' 'VALVHLVERLRRGGFALLDSQYIVGPHMLQFGTLQIRRAEYRHRLREALRVEASF' A
#
# COMPACT_ATOMS: atom_id res chain seq x y z
N VAL A 1 -2.89 6.06 14.30
CA VAL A 1 -1.44 6.27 14.60
C VAL A 1 -0.58 5.16 14.00
N ALA A 2 -0.80 3.87 14.33
CA ALA A 2 0.02 2.76 13.80
C ALA A 2 0.15 2.70 12.26
N LEU A 3 -0.95 2.82 11.51
CA LEU A 3 -0.92 2.77 10.04
C LEU A 3 -0.09 3.91 9.42
N VAL A 4 -0.13 5.11 10.01
CA VAL A 4 0.65 6.26 9.54
C VAL A 4 2.14 5.99 9.70
N HIS A 5 2.57 5.52 10.88
CA HIS A 5 3.97 5.17 11.11
C HIS A 5 4.45 3.99 10.25
N LEU A 6 3.58 3.01 10.00
CA LEU A 6 3.89 1.91 9.08
C LEU A 6 4.14 2.46 7.67
N VAL A 7 3.24 3.31 7.15
CA VAL A 7 3.38 3.91 5.83
C VAL A 7 4.66 4.75 5.73
N GLU A 8 4.99 5.52 6.77
CA GLU A 8 6.25 6.28 6.78
C GLU A 8 7.48 5.38 6.70
N ARG A 9 7.51 4.28 7.47
CA ARG A 9 8.63 3.33 7.44
C ARG A 9 8.76 2.65 6.09
N LEU A 10 7.63 2.20 5.51
CA LEU A 10 7.60 1.60 4.19
C LEU A 10 8.10 2.57 3.11
N ARG A 11 7.71 3.84 3.18
CA ARG A 11 8.21 4.88 2.25
C ARG A 11 9.72 5.09 2.38
N ARG A 12 10.24 5.17 3.60
CA ARG A 12 11.69 5.29 3.85
C ARG A 12 12.45 4.08 3.33
N GLY A 13 11.83 2.90 3.39
CA GLY A 13 12.36 1.64 2.91
C GLY A 13 12.26 1.40 1.41
N GLY A 14 11.66 2.31 0.62
CA GLY A 14 11.51 2.15 -0.83
C GLY A 14 10.32 1.30 -1.26
N PHE A 15 9.41 0.91 -0.36
CA PHE A 15 8.23 0.13 -0.72
C PHE A 15 7.24 0.97 -1.54
N ALA A 16 6.81 0.44 -2.68
CA ALA A 16 5.94 1.13 -3.63
C ALA A 16 4.44 0.76 -3.53
N LEU A 17 4.10 -0.32 -2.82
CA LEU A 17 2.72 -0.81 -2.71
C LEU A 17 2.44 -1.36 -1.30
N LEU A 18 1.38 -0.87 -0.66
CA LEU A 18 0.82 -1.43 0.58
C LEU A 18 -0.59 -1.93 0.29
N ASP A 19 -0.79 -3.24 0.45
CA ASP A 19 -2.07 -3.90 0.24
C ASP A 19 -2.74 -4.21 1.58
N SER A 20 -4.00 -3.79 1.73
CA SER A 20 -4.82 -4.07 2.93
C SER A 20 -5.82 -5.20 2.72
N GLN A 21 -5.88 -5.81 1.53
CA GLN A 21 -6.82 -6.82 1.05
C GLN A 21 -8.30 -6.36 1.03
N TYR A 22 -8.77 -5.76 2.12
CA TYR A 22 -10.12 -5.23 2.28
C TYR A 22 -10.09 -3.87 2.99
N ILE A 23 -10.94 -2.96 2.55
CA ILE A 23 -11.20 -1.71 3.27
C ILE A 23 -12.09 -2.04 4.46
N VAL A 24 -11.49 -2.15 5.65
CA VAL A 24 -12.21 -2.42 6.89
C VAL A 24 -12.67 -1.11 7.52
N GLY A 25 -13.94 -0.76 7.29
CA GLY A 25 -14.59 0.39 7.92
C GLY A 25 -14.22 1.76 7.33
N PRO A 26 -14.93 2.84 7.74
CA PRO A 26 -14.82 4.16 7.10
C PRO A 26 -13.47 4.86 7.32
N HIS A 27 -12.79 4.57 8.43
CA HIS A 27 -11.53 5.23 8.79
C HIS A 27 -10.39 4.92 7.80
N MET A 28 -10.43 3.78 7.11
CA MET A 28 -9.46 3.42 6.07
C MET A 28 -9.48 4.37 4.87
N LEU A 29 -10.66 4.91 4.53
CA LEU A 29 -10.79 5.91 3.46
C LEU A 29 -10.13 7.23 3.86
N GLN A 30 -10.20 7.60 5.15
CA GLN A 30 -9.51 8.79 5.68
C GLN A 30 -7.98 8.66 5.59
N PHE A 31 -7.46 7.43 5.64
CA PHE A 31 -6.03 7.16 5.42
C PHE A 31 -5.64 7.05 3.95
N GLY A 32 -6.55 7.31 3.02
CA GLY A 32 -6.28 7.32 1.57
C GLY A 32 -6.24 5.94 0.92
N THR A 33 -6.83 4.92 1.55
CA THR A 33 -6.99 3.61 0.88
C THR A 33 -8.00 3.71 -0.28
N LEU A 34 -7.73 2.97 -1.34
CA LEU A 34 -8.53 2.98 -2.57
C LEU A 34 -8.78 1.54 -3.00
N GLN A 35 -10.02 1.24 -3.40
CA GLN A 35 -10.33 -0.01 -4.08
C GLN A 35 -9.98 0.13 -5.56
N ILE A 36 -9.22 -0.83 -6.06
CA ILE A 36 -8.83 -0.91 -7.46
C ILE A 36 -9.25 -2.27 -8.03
N ARG A 37 -9.42 -2.31 -9.35
CA ARG A 37 -9.73 -3.58 -10.03
C ARG A 37 -8.54 -4.54 -9.93
N ARG A 38 -8.83 -5.84 -9.88
CA ARG A 38 -7.79 -6.91 -9.82
C ARG A 38 -6.72 -6.77 -10.91
N ALA A 39 -7.10 -6.39 -12.13
CA ALA A 39 -6.16 -6.22 -13.24
C ALA A 39 -5.17 -5.06 -12.98
N GLU A 40 -5.67 -3.96 -12.41
CA GLU A 40 -4.85 -2.80 -12.04
C GLU A 40 -3.93 -3.12 -10.85
N TYR A 41 -4.46 -3.82 -9.84
CA TYR A 41 -3.65 -4.33 -8.73
C TYR A 41 -2.48 -5.17 -9.23
N ARG A 42 -2.74 -6.14 -10.12
CA ARG A 42 -1.67 -6.99 -10.69
C ARG A 42 -0.65 -6.20 -11.51
N HIS A 43 -1.06 -5.10 -12.15
CA HIS A 43 -0.13 -4.23 -12.85
C HIS A 43 0.77 -3.50 -11.84
N ARG A 44 0.19 -2.81 -10.85
CA ARG A 44 0.94 -2.10 -9.80
C ARG A 44 1.85 -3.03 -9.00
N LEU A 45 1.39 -4.25 -8.69
CA LEU A 45 2.18 -5.26 -7.99
C LEU A 45 3.40 -5.68 -8.79
N ARG A 46 3.27 -5.89 -10.10
CA ARG A 46 4.43 -6.22 -10.96
C ARG A 46 5.48 -5.12 -10.97
N GLU A 47 5.05 -3.85 -10.96
CA GLU A 47 5.97 -2.72 -10.87
C GLU A 47 6.62 -2.63 -9.49
N ALA A 48 5.84 -2.80 -8.42
CA ALA A 48 6.36 -2.75 -7.05
C ALA A 48 7.39 -3.86 -6.76
N LEU A 49 7.22 -5.06 -7.33
CA LEU A 49 8.16 -6.16 -7.18
C LEU A 49 9.52 -5.93 -7.88
N ARG A 50 9.63 -4.92 -8.75
CA ARG A 50 10.91 -4.54 -9.39
C ARG A 50 11.72 -3.55 -8.55
N VAL A 51 11.11 -2.98 -7.51
CA VAL A 51 11.77 -2.01 -6.64
C VAL A 51 12.52 -2.75 -5.55
N GLU A 52 13.81 -2.47 -5.42
CA GLU A 52 14.58 -2.92 -4.27
C GLU A 52 14.16 -2.11 -3.05
N ALA A 53 13.73 -2.81 -2.00
CA ALA A 53 13.21 -2.20 -0.78
C ALA A 53 13.79 -2.90 0.45
N SER A 54 14.01 -2.13 1.51
CA SER A 54 14.53 -2.60 2.79
C SER A 54 13.67 -2.06 3.93
N PHE A 55 13.32 -2.91 4.88
CA PHE A 55 12.40 -2.56 5.97
C PHE A 55 13.09 -1.97 7.20
#